data_AF-A0A285ZNF5-F1
#
_entry.id   AF-A0A285ZNF5-F1
#
_cell.length_a   1.000
_cell.length_b   1.000
_cell.length_c   1.000
_cell.angle_alpha   90.00
_cell.angle_beta   90.00
_cell.angle_gamma   90.00
#
_symmetry.space_group_name_H-M   'P 1'
#
loop_
_entity.id
_entity.type
_entity.pdbx_description
1 polymer ?
#
loop_
_entity_poly.entity_id
_entity_poly.type
_entity_poly.pdbx_seq_one_letter_code
_entity_poly.pdbx_strand_id
1 'polypeptide(L)'
;MDLQQEWKNMSAEILTAPQNELISKFKLDGQSKDLLQDLIFKLKWKLRWVRIIDLPILAIALFSDRDLKILLIGVFALYEVSRWFGAREFQKIKTVVDYTCSTKEVLDNNLSAITKILAIENIWGYITAPLTGPIGFLCYKLTVHQSFANVFELPNIYLHLGLLIPLGILVIVLGNLMNRSIFKRQIENLKVKISEFSDDVTT
;
A
#
# COMPACT_ATOMS: atom_id res chain seq x y z
N MET A 1 42.61 -41.51 14.85
CA MET A 1 41.20 -41.38 14.46
C MET A 1 41.18 -40.40 13.30
N ASP A 2 40.85 -40.89 12.10
CA ASP A 2 41.14 -40.19 10.85
C ASP A 2 39.97 -39.27 10.47
N LEU A 3 40.11 -37.98 10.80
CA LEU A 3 39.09 -36.94 10.63
C LEU A 3 38.61 -36.80 9.17
N GLN A 4 39.46 -37.17 8.21
CA GLN A 4 39.10 -37.17 6.79
C GLN A 4 38.07 -38.25 6.44
N GLN A 5 38.11 -39.39 7.14
CA GLN A 5 37.16 -40.49 6.96
C GLN A 5 35.80 -40.12 7.56
N GLU A 6 35.78 -39.47 8.73
CA GLU A 6 34.55 -38.97 9.36
C GLU A 6 33.89 -37.87 8.52
N TRP A 7 34.67 -36.96 7.95
CA TRP A 7 34.13 -35.91 7.07
C TRP A 7 33.53 -36.49 5.78
N LYS A 8 34.15 -37.53 5.20
CA LYS A 8 33.59 -38.26 4.06
C LYS A 8 32.30 -39.00 4.41
N ASN A 9 32.24 -39.63 5.58
CA ASN A 9 31.04 -40.33 6.03
C ASN A 9 29.89 -39.37 6.35
N MET A 10 30.16 -38.23 6.99
CA MET A 10 29.16 -37.17 7.19
C MET A 10 28.69 -36.56 5.87
N SER A 11 29.59 -36.34 4.91
CA SER A 11 29.23 -35.81 3.59
C SER A 11 28.39 -36.82 2.79
N ALA A 12 28.66 -38.12 2.93
CA ALA A 12 27.86 -39.18 2.34
C ALA A 12 26.47 -39.28 2.98
N GLU A 13 26.37 -39.17 4.32
CA GLU A 13 25.08 -39.14 5.04
C GLU A 13 24.23 -37.93 4.66
N ILE A 14 24.84 -36.74 4.47
CA ILE A 14 24.14 -35.52 4.03
C ILE A 14 23.58 -35.68 2.61
N LEU A 15 24.27 -36.43 1.73
CA LEU A 15 23.83 -36.70 0.36
C LEU A 15 22.77 -37.81 0.26
N THR A 16 22.72 -38.74 1.23
CA THR A 16 21.74 -39.84 1.26
C THR A 16 20.51 -39.56 2.13
N ALA A 17 20.54 -38.54 3.00
CA ALA A 17 19.35 -38.06 3.66
C ALA A 17 18.38 -37.49 2.61
N PRO A 18 17.05 -37.62 2.78
CA PRO A 18 16.04 -37.19 1.81
C PRO A 18 15.89 -35.65 1.78
N GLN A 19 17.01 -34.91 1.84
CA GLN A 19 17.03 -33.48 1.59
C GLN A 19 16.62 -33.16 0.16
N ASN A 20 16.80 -34.06 -0.82
CA ASN A 20 16.31 -33.82 -2.18
C ASN A 20 14.77 -33.86 -2.31
N GLU A 21 14.03 -34.48 -1.38
CA GLU A 21 12.56 -34.38 -1.32
C GLU A 21 12.09 -33.16 -0.51
N LEU A 22 12.88 -32.68 0.46
CA LEU A 22 12.57 -31.46 1.21
C LEU A 22 12.98 -30.17 0.45
N ILE A 23 14.04 -30.22 -0.37
CA ILE A 23 14.47 -29.11 -1.22
C ILE A 23 13.53 -28.92 -2.41
N SER A 24 12.84 -29.98 -2.86
CA SER A 24 11.75 -29.85 -3.85
C SER A 24 10.46 -29.28 -3.23
N LYS A 25 10.18 -29.53 -1.94
CA LYS A 25 9.14 -28.80 -1.16
C LYS A 25 9.50 -27.34 -0.83
N PHE A 26 10.78 -26.96 -0.96
CA PHE A 26 11.27 -25.58 -0.82
C PHE A 26 11.35 -24.80 -2.14
N LYS A 27 10.74 -25.30 -3.23
CA LYS A 27 10.34 -24.41 -4.32
C LYS A 27 9.08 -23.68 -3.88
N LEU A 28 9.31 -22.49 -3.33
CA LEU A 28 8.31 -21.41 -3.36
C LEU A 28 7.91 -21.29 -4.84
N ASP A 29 6.80 -21.95 -5.18
CA ASP A 29 6.33 -22.14 -6.54
C ASP A 29 6.43 -20.80 -7.28
N GLY A 30 7.02 -20.77 -8.47
CA GLY A 30 7.39 -19.52 -9.16
C GLY A 30 6.22 -18.53 -9.22
N GLN A 31 5.00 -19.06 -9.28
CA GLN A 31 3.75 -18.33 -9.21
C GLN A 31 3.50 -17.57 -7.89
N SER A 32 3.87 -18.11 -6.71
CA SER A 32 3.70 -17.43 -5.41
C SER A 32 4.66 -16.26 -5.26
N LYS A 33 5.89 -16.44 -5.76
CA LYS A 33 6.91 -15.39 -5.80
C LYS A 33 6.50 -14.28 -6.77
N ASP A 34 6.00 -14.65 -7.94
CA ASP A 34 5.46 -13.70 -8.93
C ASP A 34 4.22 -12.96 -8.41
N LEU A 35 3.31 -13.62 -7.69
CA LEU A 35 2.13 -12.98 -7.10
C LEU A 35 2.51 -11.97 -6.01
N LEU A 36 3.43 -12.34 -5.11
CA LEU A 36 3.93 -11.43 -4.07
C LEU A 36 4.69 -10.25 -4.70
N GLN A 37 5.52 -10.52 -5.71
CA GLN A 37 6.28 -9.51 -6.42
C GLN A 37 5.38 -8.55 -7.22
N ASP A 38 4.30 -9.05 -7.83
CA ASP A 38 3.29 -8.24 -8.52
C ASP A 38 2.49 -7.37 -7.54
N LEU A 39 2.10 -7.92 -6.38
CA LEU A 39 1.46 -7.15 -5.30
C LEU A 39 2.37 -6.02 -4.78
N ILE A 40 3.64 -6.33 -4.53
CA ILE A 40 4.66 -5.36 -4.11
C ILE A 40 4.87 -4.30 -5.19
N PHE A 41 4.90 -4.71 -6.46
CA PHE A 41 5.05 -3.78 -7.59
C PHE A 41 3.86 -2.82 -7.68
N LYS A 42 2.62 -3.33 -7.58
CA LYS A 42 1.40 -2.51 -7.56
C LYS A 42 1.37 -1.55 -6.37
N LEU A 43 1.76 -2.00 -5.18
CA LEU A 43 1.88 -1.15 -3.99
C LEU A 43 2.93 -0.04 -4.17
N LYS A 44 4.13 -0.36 -4.72
CA LYS A 44 5.15 0.64 -5.06
C LYS A 44 4.62 1.65 -6.07
N TRP A 45 3.92 1.17 -7.09
CA TRP A 45 3.33 2.02 -8.13
C TRP A 45 2.29 2.96 -7.54
N LYS A 46 1.44 2.47 -6.64
CA LYS A 46 0.45 3.26 -5.92
C LYS A 46 1.08 4.36 -5.06
N LEU A 47 2.15 4.05 -4.33
CA LEU A 47 2.91 5.05 -3.57
C LEU A 47 3.61 6.08 -4.48
N ARG A 48 4.04 5.69 -5.69
CA ARG A 48 4.59 6.61 -6.68
C ARG A 48 3.52 7.54 -7.26
N TRP A 49 2.30 7.05 -7.49
CA TRP A 49 1.18 7.86 -7.97
C TRP A 49 0.85 9.03 -7.05
N VAL A 50 0.91 8.82 -5.74
CA VAL A 50 0.74 9.93 -4.77
C VAL A 50 1.71 11.06 -5.08
N ARG A 51 2.99 10.75 -5.32
CA ARG A 51 4.02 11.76 -5.64
C ARG A 51 3.80 12.45 -7.00
N ILE A 52 3.28 11.72 -7.99
CA ILE A 52 2.97 12.29 -9.31
C ILE A 52 1.86 13.34 -9.19
N ILE A 53 0.87 13.11 -8.31
CA ILE A 53 -0.23 14.06 -8.08
C ILE A 53 0.22 15.23 -7.21
N ASP A 54 1.07 14.96 -6.21
CA ASP A 54 1.46 15.96 -5.20
C ASP A 54 2.49 16.98 -5.72
N LEU A 55 3.36 16.58 -6.65
CA LEU A 55 4.37 17.48 -7.24
C LEU A 55 3.78 18.68 -8.01
N PRO A 56 2.79 18.51 -8.90
CA PRO A 56 2.08 19.62 -9.53
C PRO A 56 1.40 20.56 -8.51
N ILE A 57 0.81 20.00 -7.45
CA ILE A 57 0.17 20.80 -6.38
C ILE A 57 1.21 21.69 -5.71
N LEU A 58 2.37 21.13 -5.37
CA LEU A 58 3.49 21.89 -4.81
C LEU A 58 4.01 22.96 -5.79
N ALA A 59 4.14 22.62 -7.07
CA ALA A 59 4.59 23.57 -8.09
C ALA A 59 3.63 24.76 -8.17
N ILE A 60 2.31 24.50 -8.24
CA ILE A 60 1.29 25.56 -8.24
C ILE A 60 1.37 26.36 -6.93
N ALA A 61 1.56 25.71 -5.78
CA ALA A 61 1.68 26.38 -4.49
C ALA A 61 2.84 27.38 -4.46
N LEU A 62 3.99 27.07 -5.08
CA LEU A 62 5.14 27.98 -5.13
C LEU A 62 4.82 29.29 -5.86
N PHE A 63 4.02 29.22 -6.92
CA PHE A 63 3.62 30.36 -7.75
C PHE A 63 2.28 31.01 -7.35
N SER A 64 1.60 30.49 -6.32
CA SER A 64 0.31 31.02 -5.87
C SER A 64 0.44 32.15 -4.85
N ASP A 65 -0.58 33.02 -4.81
CA ASP A 65 -0.74 34.09 -3.83
C ASP A 65 -1.02 33.55 -2.42
N ARG A 66 -0.79 34.39 -1.40
CA ARG A 66 -0.70 34.02 0.04
C ARG A 66 -1.68 32.93 0.50
N ASP A 67 -2.97 33.19 0.42
CA ASP A 67 -3.98 32.32 1.04
C ASP A 67 -4.17 31.00 0.26
N LEU A 68 -4.11 31.06 -1.06
CA LEU A 68 -4.11 29.87 -1.91
C LEU A 68 -2.84 29.02 -1.69
N LYS A 69 -1.69 29.66 -1.53
CA LYS A 69 -0.42 29.00 -1.18
C LYS A 69 -0.54 28.25 0.15
N ILE A 70 -1.13 28.86 1.18
CA ILE A 70 -1.33 28.20 2.49
C ILE A 70 -2.21 26.95 2.33
N LEU A 71 -3.32 27.06 1.60
CA LEU A 71 -4.20 25.92 1.36
C LEU A 71 -3.48 24.78 0.63
N LEU A 72 -2.77 25.09 -0.46
CA LEU A 72 -2.08 24.08 -1.27
C LEU A 72 -0.92 23.42 -0.52
N ILE A 73 -0.17 24.17 0.31
CA ILE A 73 0.87 23.61 1.18
C ILE A 73 0.23 22.69 2.24
N GLY A 74 -0.92 23.06 2.80
CA GLY A 74 -1.65 22.21 3.75
C GLY A 74 -2.10 20.89 3.12
N VAL A 75 -2.61 20.94 1.88
CA VAL A 75 -2.98 19.74 1.11
C VAL A 75 -1.75 18.87 0.85
N PHE A 76 -0.65 19.47 0.39
CA PHE A 76 0.62 18.77 0.18
C PHE A 76 1.11 18.07 1.46
N ALA A 77 1.11 18.77 2.59
CA ALA A 77 1.52 18.19 3.88
C ALA A 77 0.64 17.00 4.29
N LEU A 78 -0.68 17.08 4.06
CA LEU A 78 -1.61 16.00 4.36
C LEU A 78 -1.31 14.75 3.52
N TYR A 79 -1.07 14.92 2.22
CA TYR A 79 -0.72 13.81 1.32
C TYR A 79 0.64 13.21 1.67
N GLU A 80 1.63 14.03 2.02
CA GLU A 80 2.96 13.56 2.40
C GLU A 80 2.95 12.78 3.71
N VAL A 81 2.13 13.18 4.68
CA VAL A 81 1.91 12.42 5.94
C VAL A 81 1.29 11.05 5.62
N SER A 82 0.25 11.02 4.78
CA SER A 82 -0.38 9.76 4.35
C SER A 82 0.61 8.84 3.64
N ARG A 83 1.45 9.40 2.74
CA ARG A 83 2.54 8.68 2.07
C ARG A 83 3.55 8.12 3.06
N TRP A 84 3.93 8.89 4.08
CA TRP A 84 4.88 8.46 5.11
C TRP A 84 4.36 7.27 5.90
N PHE A 85 3.08 7.28 6.31
CA PHE A 85 2.44 6.11 6.94
C PHE A 85 2.45 4.89 6.02
N GLY A 86 2.07 5.06 4.75
CA GLY A 86 2.11 3.97 3.77
C GLY A 86 3.52 3.41 3.53
N ALA A 87 4.53 4.28 3.46
CA ALA A 87 5.94 3.90 3.28
C ALA A 87 6.50 3.16 4.50
N ARG A 88 6.14 3.60 5.72
CA ARG A 88 6.57 2.96 6.97
C ARG A 88 6.03 1.54 7.12
N GLU A 89 4.77 1.31 6.75
CA GLU A 89 4.21 -0.04 6.71
C GLU A 89 4.78 -0.87 5.57
N PHE A 90 5.06 -0.25 4.42
CA PHE A 90 5.72 -0.93 3.29
C PHE A 90 7.13 -1.43 3.63
N GLN A 91 7.89 -0.69 4.44
CA GLN A 91 9.22 -1.12 4.91
C GLN A 91 9.18 -2.37 5.79
N LYS A 92 8.02 -2.71 6.38
CA LYS A 92 7.86 -3.94 7.17
C LYS A 92 7.67 -5.19 6.31
N ILE A 93 7.42 -5.05 5.01
CA ILE A 93 7.31 -6.17 4.08
C ILE A 93 8.71 -6.76 3.87
N LYS A 94 8.97 -7.93 4.44
CA LYS A 94 10.22 -8.66 4.24
C LYS A 94 10.20 -9.30 2.86
N THR A 95 11.02 -8.76 1.95
CA THR A 95 11.21 -9.29 0.59
C THR A 95 12.38 -10.26 0.46
N VAL A 96 13.13 -10.48 1.53
CA VAL A 96 14.30 -11.37 1.53
C VAL A 96 13.84 -12.77 1.95
N VAL A 97 14.28 -13.77 1.19
CA VAL A 97 14.08 -15.19 1.51
C VAL A 97 14.88 -15.48 2.78
N ASP A 98 14.23 -15.40 3.94
CA ASP A 98 14.80 -15.89 5.20
C ASP A 98 14.75 -17.43 5.14
N TYR A 99 15.89 -18.06 4.82
CA TYR A 99 16.05 -19.52 4.75
C TYR A 99 15.82 -20.23 6.10
N THR A 100 15.65 -19.47 7.18
CA THR A 100 15.39 -19.94 8.56
C THR A 100 13.92 -19.90 8.96
N CYS A 101 13.05 -19.20 8.24
CA CYS A 101 11.62 -19.13 8.54
C CYS A 101 10.82 -20.02 7.58
N SER A 102 9.75 -20.64 8.07
CA SER A 102 8.84 -21.38 7.20
C SER A 102 8.27 -20.44 6.13
N THR A 103 8.28 -20.87 4.87
CA THR A 103 7.74 -20.11 3.73
C THR A 103 6.32 -19.60 3.98
N LYS A 104 5.53 -20.36 4.74
CA LYS A 104 4.18 -20.02 5.20
C LYS A 104 4.17 -18.78 6.10
N GLU A 105 5.04 -18.71 7.10
CA GLU A 105 5.11 -17.60 8.05
C GLU A 105 5.56 -16.30 7.39
N VAL A 106 6.47 -16.37 6.41
CA VAL A 106 6.88 -15.21 5.61
C VAL A 106 5.73 -14.71 4.73
N LEU A 107 4.96 -15.62 4.12
CA LEU A 107 3.79 -15.27 3.30
C LEU A 107 2.68 -14.63 4.14
N ASP A 108 2.39 -15.19 5.32
CA ASP A 108 1.32 -14.70 6.19
C ASP A 108 1.65 -13.33 6.81
N ASN A 109 2.91 -13.12 7.24
CA ASN A 109 3.39 -11.83 7.70
C ASN A 109 3.30 -10.76 6.60
N ASN A 110 3.66 -11.10 5.36
CA ASN A 110 3.55 -10.18 4.24
C ASN A 110 2.08 -9.89 3.85
N LEU A 111 1.19 -10.90 3.89
CA LEU A 111 -0.24 -10.73 3.65
C LEU A 111 -0.88 -9.82 4.71
N SER A 112 -0.53 -10.02 5.98
CA SER A 112 -0.97 -9.18 7.10
C SER A 112 -0.52 -7.73 6.94
N ALA A 113 0.74 -7.50 6.53
CA ALA A 113 1.25 -6.16 6.24
C ALA A 113 0.51 -5.50 5.07
N ILE A 114 0.29 -6.21 3.96
CA ILE A 114 -0.46 -5.71 2.80
C ILE A 114 -1.91 -5.35 3.19
N THR A 115 -2.56 -6.19 4.00
CA THR A 115 -3.94 -5.94 4.45
C THR A 115 -4.01 -4.72 5.36
N LYS A 116 -3.02 -4.52 6.23
CA LYS A 116 -2.91 -3.31 7.07
C LYS A 116 -2.71 -2.04 6.23
N ILE A 117 -1.87 -2.10 5.20
CA ILE A 117 -1.68 -0.97 4.28
C ILE A 117 -2.99 -0.59 3.60
N LEU A 118 -3.72 -1.58 3.07
CA LEU A 118 -5.02 -1.36 2.44
C LEU A 118 -6.07 -0.83 3.42
N ALA A 119 -6.05 -1.28 4.67
CA ALA A 119 -6.96 -0.79 5.72
C ALA A 119 -6.67 0.69 6.09
N ILE A 120 -5.40 1.04 6.28
CA ILE A 120 -4.96 2.42 6.53
C ILE A 120 -5.35 3.31 5.36
N GLU A 121 -5.13 2.86 4.13
CA GLU A 121 -5.53 3.60 2.94
C GLU A 121 -7.05 3.81 2.89
N ASN A 122 -7.84 2.80 3.25
CA ASN A 122 -9.30 2.93 3.26
C ASN A 122 -9.73 3.99 4.27
N ILE A 123 -9.20 3.95 5.50
CA ILE A 123 -9.47 4.96 6.54
C ILE A 123 -9.08 6.35 6.04
N TRP A 124 -7.90 6.50 5.45
CA TRP A 124 -7.47 7.77 4.88
C TRP A 124 -8.40 8.24 3.75
N GLY A 125 -8.85 7.33 2.88
CA GLY A 125 -9.82 7.61 1.83
C GLY A 125 -11.15 8.11 2.39
N TYR A 126 -11.65 7.54 3.49
CA TYR A 126 -12.86 8.02 4.16
C TYR A 126 -12.72 9.43 4.74
N ILE A 127 -11.52 9.83 5.14
CA ILE A 127 -11.25 11.16 5.71
C ILE A 127 -11.01 12.19 4.59
N THR A 128 -10.19 11.86 3.59
CA THR A 128 -9.78 12.81 2.55
C THR A 128 -10.81 12.96 1.45
N ALA A 129 -11.52 11.89 1.05
CA ALA A 129 -12.45 11.94 -0.06
C ALA A 129 -13.61 12.95 0.14
N PRO A 130 -14.27 13.03 1.32
CA PRO A 130 -15.28 14.04 1.60
C PRO A 130 -14.75 15.47 1.60
N LEU A 131 -13.45 15.65 1.88
CA LEU A 131 -12.79 16.95 1.91
C LEU A 131 -12.31 17.40 0.52
N THR A 132 -12.08 16.48 -0.42
CA THR A 132 -11.57 16.81 -1.77
C THR A 132 -12.45 17.81 -2.51
N GLY A 133 -13.78 17.65 -2.44
CA GLY A 133 -14.74 18.55 -3.08
C GLY A 133 -14.68 19.98 -2.50
N PRO A 134 -14.88 20.14 -1.18
CA PRO A 134 -14.73 21.42 -0.49
C PRO A 134 -13.36 22.09 -0.72
N ILE A 135 -12.27 21.33 -0.65
CA ILE A 135 -10.91 21.85 -0.89
C ILE A 135 -10.75 22.33 -2.33
N GLY A 136 -11.19 21.55 -3.32
CA GLY A 136 -11.13 21.93 -4.73
C GLY A 136 -11.94 23.20 -5.03
N PHE A 137 -13.12 23.32 -4.41
CA PHE A 137 -13.95 24.52 -4.54
C PHE A 137 -13.31 25.74 -3.86
N LEU A 138 -12.70 25.57 -2.68
CA LEU A 138 -11.93 26.63 -2.02
C LEU A 138 -10.74 27.06 -2.87
N CYS A 139 -10.00 26.13 -3.47
CA CYS A 139 -8.92 26.46 -4.40
C CYS A 139 -9.44 27.33 -5.55
N TYR A 140 -10.54 26.94 -6.20
CA TYR A 140 -11.14 27.73 -7.28
C TYR A 140 -11.54 29.14 -6.83
N LYS A 141 -12.20 29.26 -5.66
CA LYS A 141 -12.64 30.54 -5.13
C LYS A 141 -11.47 31.42 -4.70
N LEU A 142 -10.43 30.85 -4.11
CA LEU A 142 -9.22 31.58 -3.73
C LEU A 142 -8.42 32.07 -4.95
N THR A 143 -8.45 31.35 -6.07
CA THR A 143 -7.85 31.85 -7.32
C THR A 143 -8.54 33.13 -7.81
N VAL A 144 -9.85 33.27 -7.60
CA VAL A 144 -10.63 34.44 -8.07
C VAL A 144 -10.65 35.57 -7.04
N HIS A 145 -10.82 35.25 -5.76
CA HIS A 145 -11.06 36.23 -4.69
C HIS A 145 -9.82 36.52 -3.83
N GLN A 146 -8.72 35.80 -4.07
CA GLN A 146 -7.36 35.98 -3.54
C GLN A 146 -7.16 35.86 -2.02
N SER A 147 -8.21 35.99 -1.21
CA SER A 147 -8.13 35.86 0.25
C SER A 147 -9.27 35.03 0.84
N PHE A 148 -9.00 34.35 1.95
CA PHE A 148 -10.01 33.61 2.71
C PHE A 148 -11.12 34.54 3.22
N ALA A 149 -10.78 35.75 3.67
CA ALA A 149 -11.76 36.73 4.13
C ALA A 149 -12.81 37.00 3.05
N ASN A 150 -12.35 37.33 1.83
CA ASN A 150 -13.23 37.58 0.69
C ASN A 150 -14.06 36.35 0.31
N VAL A 151 -13.49 35.15 0.39
CA VAL A 151 -14.19 33.91 0.06
C VAL A 151 -15.28 33.58 1.08
N PHE A 152 -15.02 33.78 2.38
CA PHE A 152 -15.98 33.48 3.44
C PHE A 152 -17.07 34.55 3.59
N GLU A 153 -16.85 35.74 3.06
CA GLU A 153 -17.88 36.79 2.93
C GLU A 153 -18.87 36.52 1.79
N LEU A 154 -18.57 35.57 0.87
CA LEU A 154 -19.49 35.24 -0.22
C LEU A 154 -20.80 34.64 0.30
N PRO A 155 -21.94 35.01 -0.31
CA PRO A 155 -23.22 34.46 0.08
C PRO A 155 -23.26 32.95 -0.14
N ASN A 156 -23.85 32.23 0.83
CA ASN A 156 -24.06 30.78 0.80
C ASN A 156 -22.78 29.92 0.70
N ILE A 157 -21.58 30.46 0.97
CA ILE A 157 -20.33 29.70 0.84
C ILE A 157 -20.34 28.41 1.67
N TYR A 158 -20.81 28.47 2.91
CA TYR A 158 -20.89 27.31 3.81
C TYR A 158 -21.87 26.24 3.31
N LEU A 159 -22.96 26.65 2.65
CA LEU A 159 -23.92 25.74 2.04
C LEU A 159 -23.27 24.99 0.87
N HIS A 160 -22.53 25.71 0.00
CA HIS A 160 -21.80 25.09 -1.10
C HIS A 160 -20.74 24.10 -0.60
N LEU A 161 -19.98 24.46 0.45
CA LEU A 161 -19.00 23.56 1.06
C LEU A 161 -19.68 22.30 1.62
N GLY A 162 -20.79 22.45 2.34
CA GLY A 162 -21.55 21.33 2.88
C GLY A 162 -22.12 20.40 1.80
N LEU A 163 -22.61 20.97 0.70
CA LEU A 163 -23.20 20.21 -0.41
C LEU A 163 -22.16 19.41 -1.21
N LEU A 164 -20.89 19.79 -1.15
CA LEU A 164 -19.79 19.07 -1.79
C LEU A 164 -19.24 17.91 -0.95
N ILE A 165 -19.56 17.81 0.35
CA ILE A 165 -19.13 16.69 1.21
C ILE A 165 -19.71 15.35 0.72
N PRO A 166 -21.02 15.22 0.39
CA PRO A 166 -21.59 14.00 -0.14
C PRO A 166 -20.95 13.51 -1.45
N LEU A 167 -20.40 14.39 -2.28
CA LEU A 167 -19.67 14.00 -3.49
C LEU A 167 -18.46 13.12 -3.18
N GLY A 168 -17.83 13.29 -2.01
CA GLY A 168 -16.76 12.41 -1.57
C GLY A 168 -17.21 10.98 -1.30
N ILE A 169 -18.49 10.75 -0.99
CA ILE A 169 -19.04 9.40 -0.81
C ILE A 169 -18.96 8.61 -2.13
N LEU A 170 -19.23 9.26 -3.27
CA LEU A 170 -19.08 8.62 -4.59
C LEU A 170 -17.62 8.23 -4.86
N VAL A 171 -16.67 9.09 -4.49
CA VAL A 171 -15.24 8.82 -4.63
C VAL A 171 -14.81 7.65 -3.74
N ILE A 172 -15.34 7.55 -2.51
CA ILE A 172 -15.10 6.41 -1.61
C ILE A 172 -15.62 5.11 -2.23
N VAL A 173 -16.85 5.12 -2.78
CA VAL A 173 -17.44 3.94 -3.42
C VAL A 173 -16.60 3.49 -4.61
N LEU A 174 -16.16 4.42 -5.46
CA LEU A 174 -15.28 4.13 -6.59
C LEU A 174 -13.91 3.58 -6.14
N GLY A 175 -13.31 4.19 -5.12
CA GLY A 175 -12.05 3.74 -4.53
C GLY A 175 -12.14 2.32 -3.96
N ASN A 176 -13.24 2.01 -3.27
CA ASN A 176 -13.52 0.67 -2.75
C ASN A 176 -13.73 -0.36 -3.87
N LEU A 177 -14.45 0.00 -4.94
CA LEU A 177 -14.62 -0.88 -6.10
C LEU A 177 -13.31 -1.17 -6.81
N MET A 178 -12.45 -0.16 -6.97
CA MET A 178 -11.13 -0.30 -7.60
C MET A 178 -10.17 -1.11 -6.74
N ASN A 179 -10.12 -0.85 -5.43
CA ASN A 179 -9.31 -1.64 -4.52
C ASN A 179 -9.78 -3.10 -4.48
N ARG A 180 -11.10 -3.33 -4.50
CA ARG A 180 -11.65 -4.68 -4.58
C ARG A 180 -11.33 -5.36 -5.92
N SER A 181 -11.42 -4.67 -7.05
CA SER A 181 -11.12 -5.31 -8.35
C SER A 181 -9.63 -5.65 -8.51
N ILE A 182 -8.74 -4.78 -8.04
CA ILE A 182 -7.28 -4.93 -8.21
C ILE A 182 -6.70 -5.95 -7.21
N PHE A 183 -7.15 -5.92 -5.95
CA PHE A 183 -6.49 -6.68 -4.87
C PHE A 183 -7.26 -7.93 -4.42
N LYS A 184 -8.59 -8.00 -4.61
CA LYS A 184 -9.39 -9.12 -4.06
C LYS A 184 -8.92 -10.48 -4.58
N ARG A 185 -8.74 -10.60 -5.90
CA ARG A 185 -8.34 -11.86 -6.55
C ARG A 185 -6.94 -12.30 -6.12
N GLN A 186 -6.02 -11.35 -5.95
CA GLN A 186 -4.65 -11.65 -5.53
C GLN A 186 -4.59 -12.06 -4.06
N ILE A 187 -5.38 -11.42 -3.20
CA ILE A 187 -5.49 -11.78 -1.78
C ILE A 187 -6.18 -13.14 -1.61
N GLU A 188 -7.26 -13.41 -2.36
CA GLU A 188 -7.94 -14.71 -2.34
C GLU A 188 -7.02 -15.83 -2.83
N ASN A 189 -6.30 -15.62 -3.93
CA ASN A 189 -5.33 -16.60 -4.43
C ASN A 189 -4.18 -16.84 -3.42
N LEU A 190 -3.69 -15.79 -2.74
CA LEU A 190 -2.67 -15.96 -1.70
C LEU A 190 -3.20 -16.74 -0.49
N LYS A 191 -4.45 -16.50 -0.07
CA LYS A 191 -5.10 -17.24 1.02
C LYS A 191 -5.27 -18.72 0.69
N VAL A 192 -5.76 -19.02 -0.52
CA VAL A 192 -5.92 -20.39 -1.01
C VAL A 192 -4.57 -21.12 -1.02
N LYS A 193 -3.52 -20.45 -1.48
CA LYS A 193 -2.17 -21.04 -1.53
C LYS A 193 -1.58 -21.26 -0.14
N ILE A 194 -1.85 -20.37 0.82
CA ILE A 194 -1.45 -20.56 2.23
C ILE A 194 -2.21 -21.73 2.87
N SER A 195 -3.49 -21.95 2.53
CA SER A 195 -4.24 -23.12 3.01
C SER A 195 -3.74 -24.43 2.41
N GLU A 196 -3.35 -24.45 1.13
CA GLU A 196 -2.72 -25.63 0.49
C GLU A 196 -1.44 -26.05 1.22
N PHE A 197 -0.59 -25.10 1.63
CA PHE A 197 0.59 -25.38 2.48
C PHE A 197 0.24 -25.83 3.90
N SER A 198 -1.00 -25.70 4.35
CA SER A 198 -1.45 -26.14 5.67
C SER A 198 -1.96 -27.58 5.67
N ASP A 199 -2.57 -28.02 4.58
CA ASP A 199 -3.11 -29.38 4.44
C ASP A 199 -2.02 -30.40 4.09
N ASP A 200 -0.96 -29.96 3.41
CA ASP A 200 0.19 -30.79 2.96
C ASP A 200 1.19 -31.16 4.08
N VAL A 201 0.93 -30.71 5.31
CA VAL A 201 1.68 -31.04 6.55
C VAL A 201 1.01 -32.17 7.34
N THR A 202 -0.19 -32.61 6.94
CA THR A 202 -1.03 -33.59 7.65
C THR A 202 -1.12 -34.98 7.01
N THR A 203 -0.38 -35.23 5.93
CA THR A 203 -0.18 -36.54 5.29
C THR A 203 1.31 -36.86 5.22
#